data_AF-A0A6L7SZG1-F1
#
_entry.id   AF-A0A6L7SZG1-F1
#
_cell.length_a   1.000
_cell.length_b   1.000
_cell.length_c   1.000
_cell.angle_alpha   90.00
_cell.angle_beta   90.00
_cell.angle_gamma   90.00
#
_symmetry.space_group_name_H-M   'P 1'
#
loop_
_entity.id
_entity.type
_entity.pdbx_description
1 polymer ?
#
loop_
_entity_poly.entity_id
_entity_poly.type
_entity_poly.pdbx_seq_one_letter_code
_entity_poly.pdbx_strand_id
1 'polypeptide(L)'
;MDLELKIENFGPIDKATIRVGQFTVFAGPNNTGKTFVAKMLYSILSAMNANHARVFFDSIARHIESDLQRFEQSGRVIEERPLSVIRRGLQKIDSILKEAFPSHPLQNELDRLKAVQPALMAEIEEIKGHSGTSETYIGILEENFRNVELAIDFGRHLKFSQNLHGNFQVPDFSNLRGDGDSPLYFSFEGVAEFRETEEESFEFTPSPLIIQYVQSFSEAFYLESPLYWKLKSALESIKLDSRSPFGSSLNGVPDYFYDMAVALRRRRIEHPFAEIHTSLHDAIGGQILLSEAGDLEFQQKGKSIPLSLTSAGVANMGMLALLIERGALDRGSFLFIDEPESNLHPAWQVEMAAFLFELARQGVNVVISTHSMTILKWLEVHVKEKPEDREFVRLNKFPPDAEWNDDMDAVMAEVKQSLTKPFSDLYIKGL
;
A
#
# COMPACT_ATOMS: atom_id res chain seq x y z
N MET A 1 -0.86 -12.17 -13.93
CA MET A 1 0.45 -12.06 -13.27
C MET A 1 0.62 -13.24 -12.34
N ASP A 2 1.83 -13.79 -12.22
CA ASP A 2 2.15 -14.88 -11.29
C ASP A 2 3.59 -14.69 -10.81
N LEU A 3 3.75 -14.16 -9.59
CA LEU A 3 5.04 -13.75 -9.04
C LEU A 3 5.36 -14.54 -7.78
N GLU A 4 6.63 -14.83 -7.59
CA GLU A 4 7.14 -15.48 -6.38
C GLU A 4 7.63 -14.47 -5.35
N LEU A 5 7.23 -14.65 -4.09
CA LEU A 5 7.77 -13.96 -2.94
C LEU A 5 8.51 -14.95 -2.06
N LYS A 6 9.81 -14.74 -1.87
CA LYS A 6 10.63 -15.45 -0.88
C LYS A 6 10.78 -14.61 0.37
N ILE A 7 10.67 -15.26 1.52
CA ILE A 7 10.76 -14.64 2.84
C ILE A 7 11.70 -15.47 3.69
N GLU A 8 12.63 -14.82 4.39
CA GLU A 8 13.35 -15.41 5.52
C GLU A 8 13.35 -14.45 6.72
N ASN A 9 13.20 -15.03 7.90
CA ASN A 9 13.23 -14.40 9.21
C ASN A 9 12.39 -13.10 9.35
N PHE A 10 11.10 -13.20 9.06
CA PHE A 10 10.18 -12.07 9.13
C PHE A 10 8.93 -12.36 9.95
N GLY A 11 8.78 -11.65 11.06
CA GLY A 11 7.72 -11.88 12.03
C GLY A 11 7.66 -13.37 12.43
N PRO A 12 6.50 -14.03 12.33
CA PRO A 12 6.39 -15.46 12.68
C PRO A 12 6.90 -16.41 11.58
N ILE A 13 7.48 -15.91 10.49
CA ILE A 13 7.91 -16.71 9.34
C ILE A 13 9.44 -16.87 9.36
N ASP A 14 9.91 -18.10 9.55
CA ASP A 14 11.34 -18.43 9.45
C ASP A 14 11.78 -18.50 7.98
N LYS A 15 11.07 -19.28 7.15
CA LYS A 15 11.32 -19.39 5.72
C LYS A 15 10.06 -19.74 4.96
N ALA A 16 9.80 -19.05 3.85
CA ALA A 16 8.64 -19.32 3.00
C ALA A 16 8.86 -18.93 1.54
N THR A 17 8.18 -19.66 0.67
CA THR A 17 7.97 -19.27 -0.73
C THR A 17 6.47 -19.15 -0.96
N ILE A 18 6.02 -17.99 -1.43
CA ILE A 18 4.61 -17.64 -1.60
C ILE A 18 4.38 -17.25 -3.06
N ARG A 19 3.22 -17.64 -3.62
CA ARG A 19 2.80 -17.18 -4.95
C ARG A 19 1.73 -16.10 -4.87
N VAL A 20 1.96 -15.04 -5.63
CA VAL A 20 1.05 -13.90 -5.79
C VAL A 20 0.52 -13.92 -7.22
N GLY A 21 -0.78 -14.17 -7.35
CA GLY A 21 -1.52 -14.16 -8.61
C GLY A 21 -2.64 -13.12 -8.63
N GLN A 22 -3.57 -13.26 -9.58
CA GLN A 22 -4.67 -12.32 -9.76
C GLN A 22 -5.64 -12.32 -8.57
N PHE A 23 -5.99 -13.50 -8.04
CA PHE A 23 -6.75 -13.69 -6.82
C PHE A 23 -5.92 -14.53 -5.82
N THR A 24 -5.22 -13.84 -4.94
CA THR A 24 -4.32 -14.45 -3.95
C THR A 24 -5.02 -14.59 -2.62
N VAL A 25 -4.99 -15.80 -2.04
CA VAL A 25 -5.63 -16.11 -0.76
C VAL A 25 -4.58 -16.62 0.22
N PHE A 26 -4.31 -15.87 1.28
CA PHE A 26 -3.53 -16.29 2.44
C PHE A 26 -4.50 -16.87 3.46
N ALA A 27 -4.42 -18.18 3.68
CA ALA A 27 -5.44 -18.90 4.44
C ALA A 27 -4.85 -19.68 5.59
N GLY A 28 -5.33 -19.46 6.81
CA GLY A 28 -4.83 -20.17 7.98
C GLY A 28 -5.20 -19.52 9.32
N PRO A 29 -4.85 -20.15 10.46
CA PRO A 29 -5.13 -19.62 11.79
C PRO A 29 -4.52 -18.24 12.04
N ASN A 30 -4.99 -17.53 13.07
CA ASN A 30 -4.42 -16.24 13.48
C ASN A 30 -2.98 -16.39 13.97
N ASN A 31 -2.22 -15.28 13.92
CA ASN A 31 -0.84 -15.21 14.38
C ASN A 31 0.16 -16.10 13.59
N THR A 32 -0.08 -16.29 12.30
CA THR A 32 0.74 -17.15 11.42
C THR A 32 1.53 -16.37 10.35
N GLY A 33 1.41 -15.04 10.33
CA GLY A 33 2.16 -14.17 9.41
C GLY A 33 1.35 -13.62 8.23
N LYS A 34 0.08 -14.00 8.07
CA LYS A 34 -0.78 -13.53 6.95
C LYS A 34 -0.77 -12.00 6.76
N THR A 35 -1.11 -11.27 7.83
CA THR A 35 -1.13 -9.80 7.85
C THR A 35 0.26 -9.20 7.60
N PHE A 36 1.31 -9.82 8.14
CA PHE A 36 2.70 -9.38 7.94
C PHE A 36 3.08 -9.44 6.45
N VAL A 37 2.80 -10.57 5.79
CA VAL A 37 3.07 -10.75 4.35
C VAL A 37 2.26 -9.77 3.50
N ALA A 38 0.96 -9.63 3.78
CA ALA A 38 0.10 -8.70 3.05
C ALA A 38 0.59 -7.25 3.17
N LYS A 39 0.94 -6.79 4.38
CA LYS A 39 1.47 -5.44 4.62
C LYS A 39 2.82 -5.23 3.93
N MET A 40 3.69 -6.24 3.91
CA MET A 40 4.97 -6.18 3.21
C MET A 40 4.78 -6.05 1.69
N LEU A 41 3.95 -6.91 1.09
CA LEU A 41 3.62 -6.83 -0.34
C LEU A 41 3.05 -5.46 -0.71
N TYR A 42 2.11 -4.95 0.08
CA TYR A 42 1.59 -3.60 -0.10
C TYR A 42 2.70 -2.55 -0.02
N SER A 43 3.59 -2.63 0.98
CA SER A 43 4.66 -1.66 1.18
C SER A 43 5.64 -1.62 0.00
N ILE A 44 6.01 -2.80 -0.53
CA ILE A 44 6.81 -2.94 -1.75
C ILE A 44 6.08 -2.31 -2.94
N LEU A 45 4.86 -2.76 -3.24
CA LEU A 45 4.12 -2.34 -4.44
C LEU A 45 3.74 -0.85 -4.42
N SER A 46 3.29 -0.34 -3.28
CA SER A 46 3.01 1.10 -3.09
C SER A 46 4.28 1.93 -3.27
N ALA A 47 5.45 1.43 -2.83
CA ALA A 47 6.70 2.15 -3.02
C ALA A 47 7.08 2.21 -4.49
N MET A 48 6.91 1.11 -5.24
CA MET A 48 7.26 1.05 -6.67
C MET A 48 6.35 1.91 -7.55
N ASN A 49 5.11 2.17 -7.13
CA ASN A 49 4.17 3.04 -7.84
C ASN A 49 4.31 4.53 -7.49
N ALA A 50 5.23 4.88 -6.59
CA ALA A 50 5.42 6.26 -6.19
C ALA A 50 6.16 7.09 -7.25
N ASN A 51 6.00 8.41 -7.17
CA ASN A 51 6.84 9.34 -7.90
C ASN A 51 8.16 9.51 -7.16
N HIS A 52 9.16 8.70 -7.54
CA HIS A 52 10.45 8.66 -6.90
C HIS A 52 11.20 9.98 -7.03
N ALA A 53 11.11 10.64 -8.18
CA ALA A 53 11.71 11.96 -8.38
C ALA A 53 11.18 13.01 -7.40
N ARG A 54 9.86 13.00 -7.15
CA ARG A 54 9.22 13.86 -6.15
C ARG A 54 9.56 13.44 -4.73
N VAL A 55 9.59 12.15 -4.43
CA VAL A 55 10.01 11.65 -3.10
C VAL A 55 11.43 12.13 -2.77
N PHE A 56 12.35 12.02 -3.73
CA PHE A 56 13.71 12.54 -3.61
C PHE A 56 13.69 14.06 -3.37
N PHE A 57 13.03 14.81 -4.25
CA PHE A 57 12.96 16.28 -4.15
C PHE A 57 12.38 16.73 -2.81
N ASP A 58 11.24 16.18 -2.40
CA ASP A 58 10.55 16.53 -1.15
C ASP A 58 11.42 16.22 0.08
N SER A 59 12.28 15.21 0.01
CA SER A 59 13.26 14.91 1.04
C SER A 59 14.34 16.00 1.14
N ILE A 60 14.98 16.33 0.02
CA ILE A 60 16.05 17.31 -0.02
C ILE A 60 15.53 18.72 0.29
N ALA A 61 14.38 19.11 -0.27
CA ALA A 61 13.74 20.39 -0.03
C ALA A 61 13.39 20.61 1.46
N ARG A 62 12.97 19.55 2.18
CA ARG A 62 12.73 19.63 3.63
C ARG A 62 14.01 19.91 4.43
N HIS A 63 15.13 19.32 4.05
CA HIS A 63 16.41 19.58 4.70
C HIS A 63 16.89 21.01 4.43
N ILE A 64 16.78 21.47 3.17
CA ILE A 64 17.07 22.86 2.81
C ILE A 64 16.21 23.82 3.64
N GLU A 65 14.89 23.61 3.68
CA GLU A 65 14.00 24.48 4.46
C GLU A 65 14.32 24.46 5.96
N SER A 66 14.74 23.32 6.52
CA SER A 66 15.19 23.23 7.91
C SER A 66 16.46 24.05 8.16
N ASP A 67 17.42 24.02 7.25
CA ASP A 67 18.63 24.84 7.33
C ASP A 67 18.31 26.33 7.23
N LEU A 68 17.42 26.72 6.30
CA LEU A 68 16.96 28.10 6.16
C LEU A 68 16.28 28.60 7.46
N GLN A 69 15.41 27.78 8.05
CA GLN A 69 14.73 28.11 9.31
C GLN A 69 15.71 28.26 10.49
N ARG A 70 16.67 27.34 10.61
CA ARG A 70 17.72 27.43 11.65
C ARG A 70 18.58 28.69 11.47
N PHE A 71 18.87 29.05 10.22
CA PHE A 71 19.62 30.25 9.90
C PHE A 71 18.84 31.53 10.25
N GLU A 72 17.55 31.62 9.91
CA GLU A 72 16.68 32.73 10.28
C GLU A 72 16.60 32.91 11.80
N GLN A 73 16.49 31.81 12.55
CA GLN A 73 16.46 31.84 14.02
C GLN A 73 17.79 32.26 14.64
N SER A 74 18.91 32.13 13.93
CA SER A 74 20.24 32.48 14.45
C SER A 74 20.49 33.98 14.61
N GLY A 75 19.59 34.84 14.09
CA GLY A 75 19.66 36.29 14.25
C GLY A 75 20.89 36.96 13.58
N ARG A 76 21.61 36.23 12.72
CA ARG A 76 22.67 36.81 11.86
C ARG A 76 22.03 37.83 10.93
N VAL A 77 22.67 38.98 10.71
CA VAL A 77 22.15 40.00 9.77
C VAL A 77 22.10 39.39 8.37
N ILE A 78 20.90 39.27 7.82
CA ILE A 78 20.64 38.68 6.50
C ILE A 78 20.46 39.82 5.50
N GLU A 79 21.04 39.71 4.31
CA GLU A 79 20.37 40.27 3.14
C GLU A 79 19.14 39.39 2.90
N GLU A 80 17.88 39.86 3.01
CA GLU A 80 16.67 39.02 2.80
C GLU A 80 16.62 38.34 1.41
N ARG A 81 17.45 38.81 0.48
CA ARG A 81 17.47 38.39 -0.93
C ARG A 81 17.79 36.90 -1.15
N PRO A 82 18.90 36.33 -0.64
CA PRO A 82 19.29 34.94 -0.92
C PRO A 82 18.29 33.89 -0.41
N LEU A 83 17.72 34.06 0.79
CA LEU A 83 16.72 33.13 1.32
C LEU A 83 15.45 33.09 0.46
N SER A 84 14.97 34.26 0.04
CA SER A 84 13.80 34.36 -0.83
C SER A 84 14.04 33.75 -2.22
N VAL A 85 15.28 33.81 -2.73
CA VAL A 85 15.66 33.18 -3.99
C VAL A 85 15.61 31.66 -3.87
N ILE A 86 16.21 31.08 -2.82
CA ILE A 86 16.17 29.62 -2.61
C ILE A 86 14.72 29.12 -2.52
N ARG A 87 13.88 29.75 -1.68
CA ARG A 87 12.47 29.35 -1.53
C ARG A 87 11.69 29.44 -2.84
N ARG A 88 11.89 30.51 -3.62
CA ARG A 88 11.26 30.64 -4.94
C ARG A 88 11.74 29.56 -5.91
N GLY A 89 13.03 29.26 -5.94
CA GLY A 89 13.57 28.19 -6.78
C GLY A 89 13.02 26.82 -6.42
N LEU A 90 12.96 26.49 -5.12
CA LEU A 90 12.32 25.25 -4.65
C LEU A 90 10.84 25.16 -5.06
N GLN A 91 10.08 26.26 -4.97
CA GLN A 91 8.68 26.30 -5.42
C GLN A 91 8.54 26.07 -6.93
N LYS A 92 9.43 26.65 -7.74
CA LYS A 92 9.43 26.43 -9.19
C LYS A 92 9.80 24.99 -9.54
N ILE A 93 10.80 24.41 -8.87
CA ILE A 93 11.18 23.00 -9.04
C ILE A 93 9.99 22.09 -8.72
N ASP A 94 9.31 22.32 -7.60
CA ASP A 94 8.08 21.58 -7.23
C ASP A 94 7.00 21.71 -8.31
N SER A 95 6.81 22.90 -8.88
CA SER A 95 5.85 23.13 -9.98
C SER A 95 6.21 22.33 -11.22
N ILE A 96 7.48 22.36 -11.65
CA ILE A 96 7.97 21.60 -12.82
C ILE A 96 7.71 20.11 -12.62
N LEU A 97 8.04 19.58 -11.44
CA LEU A 97 7.80 18.17 -11.13
C LEU A 97 6.30 17.85 -11.10
N LYS A 98 5.45 18.70 -10.51
CA LYS A 98 4.00 18.49 -10.51
C LYS A 98 3.41 18.45 -11.92
N GLU A 99 3.86 19.33 -12.80
CA GLU A 99 3.42 19.39 -14.20
C GLU A 99 3.89 18.18 -15.02
N ALA A 100 5.11 17.69 -14.75
CA ALA A 100 5.65 16.49 -15.41
C ALA A 100 4.88 15.20 -15.05
N PHE A 101 4.25 15.19 -13.87
CA PHE A 101 3.62 14.01 -13.28
C PHE A 101 2.16 14.24 -12.81
N PRO A 102 1.23 14.58 -13.71
CA PRO A 102 -0.10 15.12 -13.37
C PRO A 102 -1.18 14.08 -12.99
N SER A 103 -0.81 12.90 -12.48
CA SER A 103 -1.69 11.80 -12.00
C SER A 103 -2.09 10.76 -13.05
N HIS A 104 -1.45 9.60 -13.00
CA HIS A 104 -1.79 8.23 -13.48
C HIS A 104 -0.49 7.40 -13.34
N PRO A 105 -0.54 6.05 -13.27
CA PRO A 105 0.66 5.23 -13.02
C PRO A 105 1.81 5.65 -13.92
N LEU A 106 2.99 5.78 -13.30
CA LEU A 106 4.16 6.41 -13.87
C LEU A 106 4.83 5.52 -14.92
N GLN A 107 4.12 5.29 -16.02
CA GLN A 107 4.73 4.84 -17.25
C GLN A 107 5.76 5.90 -17.66
N ASN A 108 7.02 5.45 -17.77
CA ASN A 108 8.16 6.21 -18.25
C ASN A 108 8.58 7.40 -17.35
N GLU A 109 8.58 7.21 -16.02
CA GLU A 109 9.10 8.23 -15.07
C GLU A 109 10.45 8.79 -15.51
N LEU A 110 11.37 7.90 -15.93
CA LEU A 110 12.69 8.26 -16.41
C LEU A 110 12.63 9.19 -17.63
N ASP A 111 11.83 8.86 -18.65
CA ASP A 111 11.75 9.66 -19.88
C ASP A 111 11.10 11.02 -19.61
N ARG A 112 10.08 11.06 -18.76
CA ARG A 112 9.44 12.31 -18.32
C ARG A 112 10.42 13.19 -17.56
N LEU A 113 11.19 12.60 -16.63
CA LEU A 113 12.19 13.34 -15.87
C LEU A 113 13.32 13.84 -16.76
N LYS A 114 13.80 13.02 -17.73
CA LYS A 114 14.75 13.43 -18.78
C LYS A 114 14.23 14.63 -19.58
N ALA A 115 12.94 14.64 -19.92
CA ALA A 115 12.34 15.73 -20.69
C ALA A 115 12.33 17.08 -19.94
N VAL A 116 12.11 17.07 -18.62
CA VAL A 116 12.08 18.30 -17.80
C VAL A 116 13.42 18.64 -17.14
N GLN A 117 14.41 17.74 -17.23
CA GLN A 117 15.75 17.91 -16.64
C GLN A 117 16.40 19.27 -16.94
N PRO A 118 16.39 19.81 -18.18
CA PRO A 118 17.02 21.11 -18.45
C PRO A 118 16.39 22.26 -17.67
N ALA A 119 15.06 22.24 -17.48
CA ALA A 119 14.35 23.24 -16.70
C ALA A 119 14.66 23.12 -15.21
N LEU A 120 14.71 21.88 -14.68
CA LEU A 120 15.13 21.63 -13.30
C LEU A 120 16.54 22.15 -13.03
N MET A 121 17.50 21.83 -13.91
CA MET A 121 18.89 22.26 -13.76
C MET A 121 19.03 23.78 -13.81
N ALA A 122 18.26 24.48 -14.65
CA ALA A 122 18.29 25.95 -14.70
C ALA A 122 17.88 26.57 -13.34
N GLU A 123 16.83 26.05 -12.71
CA GLU A 123 16.39 26.52 -11.39
C GLU A 123 17.37 26.15 -10.27
N ILE A 124 18.01 24.97 -10.35
CA ILE A 124 19.04 24.54 -9.39
C ILE A 124 20.27 25.45 -9.47
N GLU A 125 20.73 25.81 -10.67
CA GLU A 125 21.85 26.74 -10.84
C GLU A 125 21.51 28.15 -10.30
N GLU A 126 20.26 28.61 -10.44
CA GLU A 126 19.80 29.89 -9.87
C GLU A 126 19.93 29.90 -8.33
N ILE A 127 19.49 28.83 -7.66
CA ILE A 127 19.57 28.75 -6.19
C ILE A 127 20.98 28.45 -5.68
N LYS A 128 21.82 27.76 -6.48
CA LYS A 128 23.21 27.45 -6.13
C LYS A 128 24.06 28.70 -5.91
N GLY A 129 23.82 29.76 -6.67
CA GLY A 129 24.46 31.06 -6.47
C GLY A 129 24.16 31.71 -5.10
N HIS A 130 23.21 31.16 -4.34
CA HIS A 130 22.71 31.68 -3.08
C HIS A 130 22.82 30.66 -1.92
N SER A 131 23.48 29.52 -2.16
CA SER A 131 23.35 28.29 -1.36
C SER A 131 23.69 28.44 0.13
N GLY A 132 24.71 29.23 0.48
CA GLY A 132 25.07 29.53 1.86
C GLY A 132 25.17 28.28 2.74
N THR A 133 24.35 28.20 3.79
CA THR A 133 24.31 27.06 4.72
C THR A 133 23.73 25.77 4.14
N SER A 134 23.04 25.85 3.00
CA SER A 134 22.38 24.73 2.34
C SER A 134 23.19 24.17 1.15
N GLU A 135 24.47 24.55 1.01
CA GLU A 135 25.37 24.13 -0.06
C GLU A 135 25.42 22.60 -0.23
N THR A 136 25.49 21.84 0.87
CA THR A 136 25.51 20.37 0.83
C THR A 136 24.26 19.80 0.17
N TYR A 137 23.07 20.21 0.61
CA TYR A 137 21.81 19.67 0.08
C TYR A 137 21.51 20.15 -1.34
N ILE A 138 21.88 21.39 -1.67
CA ILE A 138 21.78 21.90 -3.04
C ILE A 138 22.75 21.16 -3.97
N GLY A 139 23.95 20.81 -3.49
CA GLY A 139 24.89 19.97 -4.24
C GLY A 139 24.34 18.56 -4.49
N ILE A 140 23.72 17.92 -3.48
CA ILE A 140 23.03 16.63 -3.64
C ILE A 140 21.90 16.74 -4.66
N LEU A 141 21.09 17.81 -4.58
CA LEU A 141 20.01 18.09 -5.52
C LEU A 141 20.50 18.17 -6.96
N GLU A 142 21.59 18.92 -7.17
CA GLU A 142 22.22 19.13 -8.47
C GLU A 142 22.80 17.82 -9.04
N GLU A 143 23.57 17.08 -8.25
CA GLU A 143 24.20 15.83 -8.69
C GLU A 143 23.14 14.80 -9.14
N ASN A 144 22.08 14.64 -8.35
CA ASN A 144 21.02 13.68 -8.63
C ASN A 144 20.12 14.11 -9.78
N PHE A 145 19.81 15.40 -9.95
CA PHE A 145 19.07 15.84 -11.14
C PHE A 145 19.93 15.92 -12.39
N ARG A 146 21.26 16.03 -12.26
CA ARG A 146 22.21 15.88 -13.39
C ARG A 146 22.26 14.44 -13.90
N ASN A 147 22.16 13.45 -13.00
CA ASN A 147 21.95 12.05 -13.36
C ASN A 147 20.60 11.55 -12.80
N VAL A 148 19.53 11.80 -13.57
CA VAL A 148 18.15 11.53 -13.17
C VAL A 148 17.85 10.09 -12.74
N GLU A 149 18.67 9.11 -13.13
CA GLU A 149 18.56 7.73 -12.64
C GLU A 149 18.90 7.64 -11.15
N LEU A 150 19.91 8.39 -10.68
CA LEU A 150 20.24 8.49 -9.26
C LEU A 150 19.10 9.10 -8.45
N ALA A 151 18.47 10.16 -8.96
CA ALA A 151 17.31 10.77 -8.29
C ALA A 151 16.15 9.77 -8.12
N ILE A 152 15.88 8.96 -9.15
CA ILE A 152 14.84 7.94 -9.12
C ILE A 152 15.21 6.81 -8.17
N ASP A 153 16.44 6.29 -8.23
CA ASP A 153 16.88 5.20 -7.37
C ASP A 153 16.86 5.64 -5.90
N PHE A 154 17.41 6.82 -5.59
CA PHE A 154 17.34 7.39 -4.24
C PHE A 154 15.89 7.52 -3.75
N GLY A 155 15.00 8.07 -4.59
CA GLY A 155 13.58 8.21 -4.28
C GLY A 155 12.91 6.86 -4.00
N ARG A 156 13.30 5.81 -4.73
CA ARG A 156 12.81 4.43 -4.56
C ARG A 156 13.24 3.84 -3.23
N HIS A 157 14.52 3.90 -2.89
CA HIS A 157 15.02 3.45 -1.59
C HIS A 157 14.33 4.20 -0.44
N LEU A 158 14.21 5.53 -0.55
CA LEU A 158 13.58 6.35 0.47
C LEU A 158 12.11 6.02 0.64
N LYS A 159 11.34 5.91 -0.45
CA LYS A 159 9.91 5.61 -0.37
C LYS A 159 9.66 4.21 0.19
N PHE A 160 10.49 3.25 -0.19
CA PHE A 160 10.40 1.90 0.34
C PHE A 160 10.61 1.88 1.86
N SER A 161 11.68 2.52 2.35
CA SER A 161 11.94 2.66 3.78
C SER A 161 10.79 3.37 4.50
N GLN A 162 10.29 4.49 3.95
CA GLN A 162 9.14 5.22 4.50
C GLN A 162 7.90 4.33 4.62
N ASN A 163 7.60 3.54 3.58
CA ASN A 163 6.47 2.63 3.58
C ASN A 163 6.62 1.52 4.63
N LEU A 164 7.80 0.96 4.83
CA LEU A 164 8.01 -0.04 5.87
C LEU A 164 7.81 0.57 7.27
N HIS A 165 8.47 1.68 7.57
CA HIS A 165 8.30 2.37 8.85
C HIS A 165 6.83 2.76 9.08
N GLY A 166 6.21 3.37 8.08
CA GLY A 166 4.86 3.90 8.16
C GLY A 166 3.75 2.85 8.18
N ASN A 167 3.89 1.72 7.47
CA ASN A 167 2.85 0.69 7.44
C ASN A 167 2.96 -0.29 8.60
N PHE A 168 4.19 -0.58 9.06
CA PHE A 168 4.42 -1.43 10.24
C PHE A 168 4.46 -0.64 11.55
N GLN A 169 4.57 0.69 11.49
CA GLN A 169 4.67 1.58 12.65
C GLN A 169 5.86 1.22 13.55
N VAL A 170 7.00 0.90 12.92
CA VAL A 170 8.26 0.54 13.58
C VAL A 170 9.34 1.59 13.33
N PRO A 171 10.12 1.99 14.35
CA PRO A 171 11.24 2.91 14.17
C PRO A 171 12.47 2.22 13.56
N ASP A 172 12.58 0.91 13.72
CA ASP A 172 13.72 0.10 13.29
C ASP A 172 13.21 -1.18 12.61
N PHE A 173 13.80 -1.56 11.48
CA PHE A 173 13.37 -2.76 10.75
C PHE A 173 13.78 -4.06 11.43
N SER A 174 14.71 -4.05 12.38
CA SER A 174 14.98 -5.19 13.27
C SER A 174 13.73 -5.60 14.07
N ASN A 175 12.77 -4.69 14.31
CA ASN A 175 11.48 -5.03 14.93
C ASN A 175 10.59 -5.91 14.04
N LEU A 176 10.93 -6.07 12.76
CA LEU A 176 10.25 -6.95 11.83
C LEU A 176 10.86 -8.36 11.80
N ARG A 177 12.01 -8.56 12.44
CA ARG A 177 12.71 -9.84 12.49
C ARG A 177 11.94 -10.87 13.30
N GLY A 178 11.97 -12.11 12.85
CA GLY A 178 11.46 -13.25 13.61
C GLY A 178 12.48 -13.77 14.64
N ASP A 179 12.17 -14.93 15.21
CA ASP A 179 13.05 -15.62 16.16
C ASP A 179 14.18 -16.42 15.47
N GLY A 180 14.30 -16.33 14.14
CA GLY A 180 15.29 -17.08 13.36
C GLY A 180 16.71 -16.52 13.43
N ASP A 181 17.68 -17.38 13.16
CA ASP A 181 19.11 -17.01 13.15
C ASP A 181 19.55 -16.31 11.86
N SER A 182 18.83 -16.50 10.75
CA SER A 182 19.12 -15.86 9.46
C SER A 182 18.87 -14.35 9.49
N PRO A 183 19.55 -13.54 8.66
CA PRO A 183 19.17 -12.15 8.46
C PRO A 183 17.75 -12.04 7.89
N LEU A 184 17.05 -10.94 8.19
CA LEU A 184 15.77 -10.63 7.58
C LEU A 184 15.95 -10.47 6.07
N TYR A 185 15.11 -11.19 5.31
CA TYR A 185 15.22 -11.25 3.87
C TYR A 185 13.88 -11.32 3.16
N PHE A 186 13.79 -10.59 2.05
CA PHE A 186 12.69 -10.69 1.10
C PHE A 186 13.18 -10.62 -0.33
N SER A 187 12.58 -11.41 -1.20
CA SER A 187 12.73 -11.26 -2.64
C SER A 187 11.38 -11.41 -3.30
N PHE A 188 10.93 -10.33 -3.93
CA PHE A 188 9.76 -10.36 -4.79
C PHE A 188 10.23 -10.41 -6.24
N GLU A 189 10.07 -11.58 -6.84
CA GLU A 189 10.59 -11.93 -8.16
C GLU A 189 10.24 -10.87 -9.20
N GLY A 190 11.26 -10.39 -9.92
CA GLY A 190 11.07 -9.38 -10.97
C GLY A 190 10.79 -7.96 -10.45
N VAL A 191 10.63 -7.75 -9.13
CA VAL A 191 10.29 -6.46 -8.54
C VAL A 191 11.44 -5.90 -7.69
N ALA A 192 11.78 -6.54 -6.57
CA ALA A 192 12.82 -6.05 -5.67
C ALA A 192 13.29 -7.12 -4.68
N GLU A 193 14.50 -6.93 -4.17
CA GLU A 193 15.10 -7.70 -3.08
C GLU A 193 15.36 -6.76 -1.89
N PHE A 194 15.14 -7.23 -0.67
CA PHE A 194 15.43 -6.53 0.57
C PHE A 194 16.18 -7.47 1.50
N ARG A 195 17.29 -7.00 2.06
CA ARG A 195 18.17 -7.83 2.88
C ARG A 195 18.76 -7.03 4.03
N GLU A 196 18.72 -7.61 5.22
CA GLU A 196 19.48 -7.16 6.38
C GLU A 196 20.98 -7.45 6.17
N THR A 197 21.80 -6.44 6.41
CA THR A 197 23.26 -6.48 6.30
C THR A 197 23.91 -6.85 7.64
N GLU A 198 25.21 -7.14 7.64
CA GLU A 198 25.95 -7.50 8.86
C GLU A 198 25.98 -6.38 9.93
N GLU A 199 25.78 -5.12 9.53
CA GLU A 199 25.74 -3.96 10.43
C GLU A 199 24.33 -3.63 10.95
N GLU A 200 23.37 -4.57 10.86
CA GLU A 200 21.94 -4.34 11.17
C GLU A 200 21.32 -3.20 10.35
N SER A 201 21.97 -2.82 9.25
CA SER A 201 21.44 -1.92 8.22
C SER A 201 20.72 -2.72 7.14
N PHE A 202 20.01 -2.06 6.23
CA PHE A 202 19.20 -2.75 5.23
C PHE A 202 19.52 -2.29 3.82
N GLU A 203 19.69 -3.26 2.93
CA GLU A 203 19.88 -3.05 1.51
C GLU A 203 18.58 -3.36 0.77
N PHE A 204 18.18 -2.45 -0.12
CA PHE A 204 17.05 -2.64 -1.02
C PHE A 204 17.59 -2.64 -2.44
N THR A 205 17.35 -3.69 -3.21
CA THR A 205 17.81 -3.80 -4.59
C THR A 205 16.61 -3.93 -5.52
N PRO A 206 16.24 -2.87 -6.27
CA PRO A 206 15.19 -2.99 -7.27
C PRO A 206 15.63 -3.90 -8.42
N SER A 207 14.71 -4.70 -8.94
CA SER A 207 15.00 -5.58 -10.07
C SER A 207 15.15 -4.79 -11.36
N PRO A 208 16.14 -5.08 -12.22
CA PRO A 208 16.21 -4.49 -13.56
C PRO A 208 14.99 -4.83 -14.44
N LEU A 209 14.31 -5.95 -14.14
CA LEU A 209 13.09 -6.36 -14.83
C LEU A 209 11.86 -5.55 -14.40
N ILE A 210 11.99 -4.72 -13.34
CA ILE A 210 10.87 -3.94 -12.82
C ILE A 210 10.24 -3.05 -13.90
N ILE A 211 11.02 -2.53 -14.85
CA ILE A 211 10.52 -1.72 -15.97
C ILE A 211 9.48 -2.49 -16.82
N GLN A 212 9.64 -3.82 -16.94
CA GLN A 212 8.69 -4.68 -17.65
C GLN A 212 7.38 -4.87 -16.86
N TYR A 213 7.44 -4.85 -15.53
CA TYR A 213 6.29 -5.02 -14.64
C TYR A 213 5.59 -3.70 -14.27
N VAL A 214 6.33 -2.59 -14.17
CA VAL A 214 5.85 -1.22 -13.86
C VAL A 214 4.85 -0.72 -14.90
N GLN A 215 4.95 -1.19 -16.14
CA GLN A 215 3.96 -0.88 -17.16
C GLN A 215 2.57 -1.48 -16.87
N SER A 216 2.46 -2.46 -15.95
CA SER A 216 1.23 -3.18 -15.59
C SER A 216 0.64 -2.83 -14.22
N PHE A 217 1.35 -2.06 -13.37
CA PHE A 217 0.93 -1.72 -12.02
C PHE A 217 0.32 -0.31 -11.96
N SER A 218 -0.91 -0.18 -11.44
CA SER A 218 -1.57 1.11 -11.29
C SER A 218 -1.38 1.70 -9.88
N GLU A 219 -2.14 1.22 -8.92
CA GLU A 219 -2.15 1.66 -7.53
C GLU A 219 -2.44 0.49 -6.60
N ALA A 220 -1.97 0.57 -5.35
CA ALA A 220 -2.25 -0.42 -4.32
C ALA A 220 -3.08 0.20 -3.19
N PHE A 221 -4.07 -0.55 -2.69
CA PHE A 221 -4.89 -0.16 -1.55
C PHE A 221 -4.92 -1.29 -0.51
N TYR A 222 -4.98 -0.94 0.77
CA TYR A 222 -5.00 -1.90 1.87
C TYR A 222 -6.16 -1.63 2.82
N LEU A 223 -7.08 -2.57 2.92
CA LEU A 223 -8.24 -2.53 3.79
C LEU A 223 -8.05 -3.50 4.96
N GLU A 224 -7.79 -2.97 6.16
CA GLU A 224 -7.60 -3.81 7.37
C GLU A 224 -8.88 -3.89 8.20
N SER A 225 -9.17 -2.86 9.00
CA SER A 225 -10.31 -2.85 9.90
C SER A 225 -11.37 -1.84 9.46
N PRO A 226 -12.67 -2.20 9.44
CA PRO A 226 -13.74 -1.23 9.23
C PRO A 226 -13.78 -0.14 10.31
N LEU A 227 -13.15 -0.37 11.47
CA LEU A 227 -13.06 0.61 12.55
C LEU A 227 -12.30 1.89 12.13
N TYR A 228 -11.28 1.77 11.29
CA TYR A 228 -10.53 2.94 10.81
C TYR A 228 -11.43 3.94 10.08
N TRP A 229 -12.37 3.46 9.28
CA TRP A 229 -13.31 4.32 8.54
C TRP A 229 -14.34 4.98 9.44
N LYS A 230 -14.76 4.28 10.49
CA LYS A 230 -15.66 4.84 11.51
C LYS A 230 -14.99 5.93 12.35
N LEU A 231 -13.65 5.93 12.43
CA LEU A 231 -12.84 6.91 13.16
C LEU A 231 -12.06 7.85 12.22
N LYS A 232 -12.37 7.87 10.92
CA LYS A 232 -11.56 8.53 9.89
C LYS A 232 -11.15 9.94 10.26
N SER A 233 -12.10 10.80 10.62
CA SER A 233 -11.84 12.22 10.89
C SER A 233 -10.88 12.42 12.08
N ALA A 234 -10.92 11.55 13.10
CA ALA A 234 -9.99 11.60 14.24
C ALA A 234 -8.59 11.09 13.85
N LEU A 235 -8.48 10.09 12.98
CA LEU A 235 -7.18 9.57 12.54
C LEU A 235 -6.49 10.52 11.55
N GLU A 236 -7.27 11.22 10.71
CA GLU A 236 -6.79 12.27 9.82
C GLU A 236 -6.23 13.48 10.59
N SER A 237 -6.83 13.85 11.73
CA SER A 237 -6.31 14.96 12.55
C SER A 237 -4.95 14.64 13.16
N ILE A 238 -4.71 13.39 13.58
CA ILE A 238 -3.43 12.96 14.18
C ILE A 238 -2.25 13.14 13.20
N LYS A 239 -2.46 12.89 11.89
CA LYS A 239 -1.40 13.04 10.86
C LYS A 239 -0.88 14.48 10.75
N LEU A 240 -1.74 15.45 10.99
CA LEU A 240 -1.37 16.87 10.88
C LEU A 240 -0.39 17.29 11.99
N ASP A 241 -0.48 16.64 13.16
CA ASP A 241 0.34 16.95 14.34
C ASP A 241 1.68 16.21 14.37
N SER A 242 1.86 15.18 13.56
CA SER A 242 2.94 14.18 13.67
C SER A 242 3.95 14.24 12.52
N ARG A 243 4.35 15.45 12.10
CA ARG A 243 5.36 15.65 11.06
C ARG A 243 6.75 15.19 11.53
N SER A 244 7.13 13.98 11.14
CA SER A 244 8.46 13.40 11.35
C SER A 244 9.51 13.94 10.35
N PRO A 245 10.78 14.11 10.76
CA PRO A 245 11.91 14.37 9.84
C PRO A 245 12.03 13.30 8.73
N PHE A 246 11.69 12.05 9.03
CA PHE A 246 11.83 10.91 8.10
C PHE A 246 10.74 10.82 7.03
N GLY A 247 9.68 11.64 7.13
CA GLY A 247 8.58 11.68 6.16
C GLY A 247 7.41 10.74 6.48
N SER A 248 7.64 9.67 7.24
CA SER A 248 6.60 8.80 7.80
C SER A 248 6.34 9.14 9.28
N SER A 249 5.06 9.18 9.64
CA SER A 249 4.61 9.48 11.00
C SER A 249 4.35 8.19 11.76
N LEU A 250 5.12 7.93 12.81
CA LEU A 250 4.91 6.80 13.73
C LEU A 250 3.86 7.16 14.79
N ASN A 251 2.62 7.39 14.34
CA ASN A 251 1.50 7.85 15.18
C ASN A 251 0.50 6.74 15.55
N GLY A 252 0.83 5.48 15.26
CA GLY A 252 -0.02 4.31 15.45
C GLY A 252 -1.03 4.06 14.32
N VAL A 253 -1.07 4.91 13.29
CA VAL A 253 -1.95 4.75 12.13
C VAL A 253 -1.11 4.42 10.90
N PRO A 254 -1.28 3.23 10.31
CA PRO A 254 -0.52 2.82 9.14
C PRO A 254 -0.70 3.74 7.93
N ASP A 255 0.36 3.96 7.15
CA ASP A 255 0.33 4.93 6.03
C ASP A 255 -0.71 4.59 4.95
N TYR A 256 -0.97 3.30 4.71
CA TYR A 256 -2.01 2.86 3.77
C TYR A 256 -3.42 3.39 4.08
N PHE A 257 -3.73 3.66 5.35
CA PHE A 257 -5.00 4.28 5.72
C PHE A 257 -5.12 5.67 5.09
N TYR A 258 -4.04 6.46 5.14
CA TYR A 258 -4.03 7.80 4.59
C TYR A 258 -4.01 7.80 3.07
N ASP A 259 -3.32 6.85 2.45
CA ASP A 259 -3.31 6.69 0.99
C ASP A 259 -4.73 6.42 0.47
N MET A 260 -5.47 5.55 1.15
CA MET A 260 -6.89 5.33 0.88
C MET A 260 -7.75 6.57 1.15
N ALA A 261 -7.54 7.28 2.26
CA ALA A 261 -8.31 8.49 2.58
C ALA A 261 -8.16 9.58 1.51
N VAL A 262 -6.98 9.70 0.90
CA VAL A 262 -6.74 10.58 -0.26
C VAL A 262 -7.50 10.08 -1.49
N ALA A 263 -7.45 8.77 -1.78
CA ALA A 263 -8.15 8.20 -2.93
C ALA A 263 -9.68 8.37 -2.87
N LEU A 264 -10.28 8.31 -1.68
CA LEU A 264 -11.72 8.51 -1.50
C LEU A 264 -12.21 9.94 -1.84
N ARG A 265 -11.29 10.92 -1.84
CA ARG A 265 -11.60 12.32 -2.20
C ARG A 265 -11.60 12.56 -3.70
N ARG A 266 -11.26 11.55 -4.51
CA ARG A 266 -11.33 11.63 -5.97
C ARG A 266 -12.76 11.90 -6.43
N ARG A 267 -12.86 12.52 -7.61
CA ARG A 267 -14.15 12.73 -8.24
C ARG A 267 -14.75 11.37 -8.58
N ARG A 268 -16.07 11.26 -8.44
CA ARG A 268 -16.80 10.08 -8.89
C ARG A 268 -16.62 9.95 -10.40
N ILE A 269 -16.32 8.75 -10.86
CA ILE A 269 -16.23 8.44 -12.30
C ILE A 269 -17.21 7.33 -12.65
N GLU A 270 -17.66 7.31 -13.90
CA GLU A 270 -18.28 6.10 -14.45
C GLU A 270 -17.19 5.04 -14.57
N HIS A 271 -17.34 3.96 -13.81
CA HIS A 271 -16.32 2.91 -13.72
C HIS A 271 -16.67 1.74 -14.65
N PRO A 272 -15.68 1.11 -15.32
CA PRO A 272 -15.89 -0.16 -16.02
C PRO A 272 -16.50 -1.28 -15.14
N PHE A 273 -16.43 -1.12 -13.82
CA PHE A 273 -16.92 -2.05 -12.79
C PHE A 273 -18.26 -1.60 -12.20
N ALA A 274 -18.99 -0.72 -12.89
CA ALA A 274 -20.19 -0.08 -12.37
C ALA A 274 -21.30 -1.07 -11.97
N GLU A 275 -21.33 -2.27 -12.54
CA GLU A 275 -22.34 -3.28 -12.16
C GLU A 275 -21.92 -4.13 -10.96
N ILE A 276 -20.62 -4.27 -10.69
CA ILE A 276 -20.08 -5.19 -9.67
C ILE A 276 -20.42 -4.71 -8.26
N HIS A 277 -20.32 -3.40 -8.03
CA HIS A 277 -20.60 -2.79 -6.72
C HIS A 277 -22.10 -2.76 -6.37
N THR A 278 -23.00 -2.96 -7.35
CA THR A 278 -24.46 -3.06 -7.12
C THR A 278 -24.79 -4.21 -6.17
N SER A 279 -24.12 -5.35 -6.30
CA SER A 279 -24.30 -6.50 -5.40
C SER A 279 -24.05 -6.14 -3.93
N LEU A 280 -23.02 -5.32 -3.67
CA LEU A 280 -22.72 -4.84 -2.32
C LEU A 280 -23.78 -3.87 -1.81
N HIS A 281 -24.25 -2.94 -2.66
CA HIS A 281 -25.33 -2.02 -2.29
C HIS A 281 -26.64 -2.75 -1.97
N ASP A 282 -26.98 -3.77 -2.75
CA ASP A 282 -28.16 -4.61 -2.52
C ASP A 282 -28.02 -5.41 -1.22
N ALA A 283 -26.85 -6.00 -0.96
CA ALA A 283 -26.57 -6.76 0.25
C ALA A 283 -26.69 -5.92 1.53
N ILE A 284 -26.19 -4.68 1.51
CA ILE A 284 -26.25 -3.76 2.68
C ILE A 284 -27.52 -2.90 2.71
N GLY A 285 -28.30 -2.88 1.62
CA GLY A 285 -29.54 -2.11 1.47
C GLY A 285 -29.33 -0.59 1.47
N GLY A 286 -28.24 -0.11 0.89
CA GLY A 286 -27.86 1.31 0.84
C GLY A 286 -26.46 1.52 0.25
N GLN A 287 -25.94 2.74 0.36
CA GLN A 287 -24.62 3.12 -0.18
C GLN A 287 -23.89 4.08 0.75
N ILE A 288 -22.55 4.07 0.74
CA ILE A 288 -21.73 5.05 1.47
C ILE A 288 -21.38 6.18 0.51
N LEU A 289 -21.56 7.42 0.97
CA LEU A 289 -21.17 8.63 0.25
C LEU A 289 -20.22 9.48 1.11
N LEU A 290 -19.49 10.38 0.44
CA LEU A 290 -18.68 11.40 1.08
C LEU A 290 -19.47 12.71 1.06
N SER A 291 -19.67 13.34 2.22
CA SER A 291 -20.29 14.67 2.33
C SER A 291 -19.37 15.76 1.78
N GLU A 292 -19.90 16.98 1.59
CA GLU A 292 -19.08 18.14 1.19
C GLU A 292 -17.98 18.45 2.20
N ALA A 293 -18.19 18.14 3.49
CA ALA A 293 -17.20 18.29 4.54
C ALA A 293 -16.13 17.18 4.55
N GLY A 294 -16.28 16.14 3.74
CA GLY A 294 -15.36 15.00 3.68
C GLY A 294 -15.67 13.89 4.70
N ASP A 295 -16.85 13.92 5.31
CA ASP A 295 -17.32 12.88 6.24
C ASP A 295 -17.98 11.73 5.47
N LEU A 296 -17.87 10.52 6.01
CA LEU A 296 -18.50 9.32 5.44
C LEU A 296 -19.91 9.15 6.00
N GLU A 297 -20.89 9.04 5.11
CA GLU A 297 -22.31 8.90 5.44
C GLU A 297 -22.92 7.71 4.70
N PHE A 298 -23.73 6.92 5.40
CA PHE A 298 -24.51 5.84 4.81
C PHE A 298 -25.91 6.33 4.47
N GLN A 299 -26.28 6.23 3.19
CA GLN A 299 -27.61 6.55 2.70
C GLN A 299 -28.47 5.30 2.58
N GLN A 300 -29.61 5.32 3.28
CA GLN A 300 -30.60 4.25 3.22
C GLN A 300 -32.01 4.84 3.27
N LYS A 301 -32.85 4.48 2.28
CA LYS A 301 -34.28 4.87 2.22
C LYS A 301 -34.51 6.38 2.42
N GLY A 302 -33.66 7.22 1.82
CA GLY A 302 -33.73 8.68 1.92
C GLY A 302 -33.25 9.28 3.24
N LYS A 303 -32.71 8.48 4.16
CA LYS A 303 -32.04 8.96 5.38
C LYS A 303 -30.52 8.91 5.21
N SER A 304 -29.84 9.94 5.67
CA SER A 304 -28.39 9.94 5.85
C SER A 304 -28.04 9.60 7.29
N ILE A 305 -27.12 8.67 7.48
CA ILE A 305 -26.66 8.17 8.78
C ILE A 305 -25.14 8.29 8.82
N PRO A 306 -24.52 8.96 9.81
CA PRO A 306 -23.07 8.97 9.97
C PRO A 306 -22.50 7.55 9.99
N LEU A 307 -21.39 7.30 9.27
CA LEU A 307 -20.82 5.95 9.17
C LEU A 307 -20.47 5.36 10.55
N SER A 308 -20.11 6.20 11.51
CA SER A 308 -19.84 5.83 12.90
C SER A 308 -21.02 5.12 13.60
N LEU A 309 -22.26 5.36 13.17
CA LEU A 309 -23.48 4.74 13.71
C LEU A 309 -23.90 3.45 12.97
N THR A 310 -23.22 3.08 11.88
CA THR A 310 -23.52 1.86 11.11
C THR A 310 -22.86 0.61 11.71
N SER A 311 -23.30 -0.57 11.27
CA SER A 311 -22.60 -1.83 11.61
C SER A 311 -21.25 -1.92 10.92
N ALA A 312 -20.30 -2.64 11.51
CA ALA A 312 -18.97 -2.83 10.91
C ALA A 312 -19.05 -3.53 9.54
N GLY A 313 -20.01 -4.43 9.33
CA GLY A 313 -20.22 -5.07 8.03
C GLY A 313 -20.70 -4.11 6.94
N VAL A 314 -21.59 -3.15 7.26
CA VAL A 314 -22.00 -2.09 6.33
C VAL A 314 -20.81 -1.21 5.97
N ALA A 315 -19.98 -0.84 6.96
CA ALA A 315 -18.75 -0.09 6.69
C ALA A 315 -17.79 -0.88 5.79
N ASN A 316 -17.56 -2.17 6.07
CA ASN A 316 -16.61 -2.97 5.30
C ASN A 316 -17.01 -3.09 3.82
N MET A 317 -18.24 -3.54 3.56
CA MET A 317 -18.75 -3.70 2.19
C MET A 317 -18.95 -2.37 1.48
N GLY A 318 -19.54 -1.37 2.15
CA GLY A 318 -19.79 -0.07 1.53
C GLY A 318 -18.51 0.67 1.17
N MET A 319 -17.41 0.48 1.91
CA MET A 319 -16.12 1.11 1.60
C MET A 319 -15.52 0.56 0.30
N LEU A 320 -15.65 -0.75 0.05
CA LEU A 320 -15.23 -1.36 -1.21
C LEU A 320 -16.03 -0.82 -2.41
N ALA A 321 -17.35 -0.72 -2.25
CA ALA A 321 -18.20 -0.11 -3.27
C ALA A 321 -17.78 1.35 -3.55
N LEU A 322 -17.55 2.14 -2.49
CA LEU A 322 -17.12 3.53 -2.61
C LEU A 322 -15.76 3.66 -3.32
N LEU A 323 -14.78 2.79 -3.06
CA LEU A 323 -13.48 2.84 -3.76
C LEU A 323 -13.64 2.69 -5.28
N ILE A 324 -14.53 1.81 -5.72
CA ILE A 324 -14.83 1.62 -7.14
C ILE A 324 -15.49 2.89 -7.70
N GLU A 325 -16.49 3.43 -7.02
CA GLU A 325 -17.18 4.66 -7.47
C GLU A 325 -16.23 5.87 -7.55
N ARG A 326 -15.17 5.89 -6.74
CA ARG A 326 -14.15 6.94 -6.73
C ARG A 326 -13.03 6.72 -7.76
N GLY A 327 -13.10 5.65 -8.56
CA GLY A 327 -12.07 5.31 -9.52
C GLY A 327 -10.72 5.01 -8.87
N ALA A 328 -10.74 4.50 -7.65
CA ALA A 328 -9.52 4.07 -6.97
C ALA A 328 -9.05 2.72 -7.54
N LEU A 329 -9.98 1.80 -7.80
CA LEU A 329 -9.66 0.44 -8.27
C LEU A 329 -9.90 0.29 -9.76
N ASP A 330 -8.84 0.12 -10.56
CA ASP A 330 -8.89 -0.13 -12.00
C ASP A 330 -8.08 -1.39 -12.37
N ARG A 331 -8.04 -1.76 -13.65
CA ARG A 331 -7.21 -2.85 -14.15
C ARG A 331 -5.74 -2.63 -13.77
N GLY A 332 -5.11 -3.66 -13.22
CA GLY A 332 -3.74 -3.61 -12.71
C GLY A 332 -3.61 -3.06 -11.28
N SER A 333 -4.68 -2.54 -10.66
CA SER A 333 -4.64 -2.13 -9.25
C SER A 333 -4.45 -3.33 -8.35
N PHE A 334 -3.81 -3.13 -7.20
CA PHE A 334 -3.81 -4.10 -6.12
C PHE A 334 -4.80 -3.72 -5.03
N LEU A 335 -5.56 -4.71 -4.56
CA LEU A 335 -6.46 -4.58 -3.43
C LEU A 335 -6.08 -5.63 -2.39
N PHE A 336 -5.49 -5.19 -1.28
CA PHE A 336 -5.21 -6.00 -0.12
C PHE A 336 -6.37 -5.88 0.86
N ILE A 337 -6.90 -6.99 1.36
CA ILE A 337 -7.93 -6.99 2.39
C ILE A 337 -7.58 -7.99 3.48
N ASP A 338 -7.45 -7.50 4.71
CA ASP A 338 -7.26 -8.34 5.87
C ASP A 338 -8.59 -8.72 6.50
N GLU A 339 -8.81 -10.02 6.70
CA GLU A 339 -10.04 -10.60 7.24
C GLU A 339 -11.31 -10.00 6.61
N PRO A 340 -11.53 -10.14 5.28
CA PRO A 340 -12.72 -9.62 4.62
C PRO A 340 -14.03 -10.12 5.27
N GLU A 341 -14.01 -11.27 5.94
CA GLU A 341 -15.11 -11.82 6.72
C GLU A 341 -15.44 -11.10 8.04
N SER A 342 -14.55 -10.25 8.53
CA SER A 342 -14.61 -9.70 9.88
C SER A 342 -15.89 -8.87 10.07
N ASN A 343 -16.67 -9.21 11.10
CA ASN A 343 -17.98 -8.62 11.40
C ASN A 343 -19.07 -8.82 10.32
N LEU A 344 -18.88 -9.74 9.37
CA LEU A 344 -19.90 -10.12 8.39
C LEU A 344 -20.69 -11.35 8.82
N HIS A 345 -22.01 -11.31 8.64
CA HIS A 345 -22.84 -12.51 8.73
C HIS A 345 -22.48 -13.51 7.60
N PRO A 346 -22.60 -14.83 7.78
CA PRO A 346 -22.19 -15.82 6.78
C PRO A 346 -22.70 -15.57 5.35
N ALA A 347 -23.96 -15.14 5.18
CA ALA A 347 -24.50 -14.77 3.87
C ALA A 347 -23.68 -13.65 3.18
N TRP A 348 -23.28 -12.62 3.93
CA TRP A 348 -22.43 -11.55 3.41
C TRP A 348 -20.99 -11.98 3.17
N GLN A 349 -20.48 -13.00 3.85
CA GLN A 349 -19.17 -13.57 3.54
C GLN A 349 -19.17 -14.24 2.16
N VAL A 350 -20.27 -14.88 1.77
CA VAL A 350 -20.46 -15.45 0.43
C VAL A 350 -20.47 -14.34 -0.62
N GLU A 351 -21.28 -13.29 -0.41
CA GLU A 351 -21.33 -12.13 -1.32
C GLU A 351 -19.97 -11.42 -1.42
N MET A 352 -19.27 -11.23 -0.30
CA MET A 352 -17.92 -10.65 -0.27
C MET A 352 -16.93 -11.47 -1.10
N ALA A 353 -16.92 -12.79 -0.92
CA ALA A 353 -16.01 -13.67 -1.66
C ALA A 353 -16.30 -13.62 -3.18
N ALA A 354 -17.58 -13.66 -3.56
CA ALA A 354 -18.00 -13.55 -4.96
C ALA A 354 -17.61 -12.20 -5.57
N PHE A 355 -17.85 -11.10 -4.86
CA PHE A 355 -17.48 -9.76 -5.29
C PHE A 355 -15.97 -9.61 -5.50
N LEU A 356 -15.16 -10.05 -4.54
CA LEU A 356 -13.70 -9.94 -4.61
C LEU A 356 -13.10 -10.79 -5.73
N PHE A 357 -13.66 -11.97 -5.98
CA PHE A 357 -13.24 -12.80 -7.11
C PHE A 357 -13.63 -12.16 -8.45
N GLU A 358 -14.83 -11.57 -8.56
CA GLU A 358 -15.24 -10.89 -9.79
C GLU A 358 -14.35 -9.67 -10.07
N LEU A 359 -13.96 -8.90 -9.05
CA LEU A 359 -12.93 -7.85 -9.21
C LEU A 359 -11.62 -8.41 -9.78
N ALA A 360 -11.21 -9.60 -9.31
CA ALA A 360 -10.02 -10.24 -9.81
C ALA A 360 -10.14 -10.64 -11.29
N ARG A 361 -11.28 -11.20 -11.70
CA ARG A 361 -11.57 -11.51 -13.12
C ARG A 361 -11.50 -10.28 -14.02
N GLN A 362 -11.86 -9.12 -13.49
CA GLN A 362 -11.85 -7.87 -14.23
C GLN A 362 -10.47 -7.22 -14.34
N GLY A 363 -9.45 -7.83 -13.72
CA GLY A 363 -8.05 -7.41 -13.83
C GLY A 363 -7.50 -6.66 -12.61
N VAL A 364 -8.23 -6.59 -11.50
CA VAL A 364 -7.71 -6.10 -10.21
C VAL A 364 -6.93 -7.23 -9.54
N ASN A 365 -5.71 -6.98 -9.06
CA ASN A 365 -4.95 -7.96 -8.30
C ASN A 365 -5.45 -7.97 -6.86
N VAL A 366 -6.28 -8.95 -6.49
CA VAL A 366 -6.89 -9.03 -5.17
C VAL A 366 -6.08 -9.99 -4.30
N VAL A 367 -5.67 -9.52 -3.12
CA VAL A 367 -4.93 -10.31 -2.12
C VAL A 367 -5.72 -10.27 -0.83
N ILE A 368 -6.17 -11.42 -0.35
CA ILE A 368 -6.90 -11.52 0.92
C ILE A 368 -6.16 -12.38 1.93
N SER A 369 -6.20 -11.98 3.19
CA SER A 369 -5.87 -12.85 4.32
C SER A 369 -7.16 -13.24 5.06
N THR A 370 -7.36 -14.54 5.27
CA THR A 370 -8.62 -15.04 5.84
C THR A 370 -8.40 -16.23 6.76
N HIS A 371 -9.27 -16.35 7.74
CA HIS A 371 -9.46 -17.54 8.57
C HIS A 371 -10.90 -18.09 8.41
N SER A 372 -11.67 -17.59 7.43
CA SER A 372 -13.07 -17.95 7.21
C SER A 372 -13.24 -19.28 6.48
N MET A 373 -13.92 -20.21 7.14
CA MET A 373 -14.41 -21.44 6.50
C MET A 373 -15.45 -21.17 5.41
N THR A 374 -16.24 -20.10 5.55
CA THR A 374 -17.26 -19.74 4.56
C THR A 374 -16.60 -19.31 3.24
N ILE A 375 -15.59 -18.43 3.31
CA ILE A 375 -14.87 -17.95 2.12
C ILE A 375 -14.13 -19.10 1.45
N LEU A 376 -13.43 -19.92 2.22
CA LEU A 376 -12.73 -21.09 1.68
C LEU A 376 -13.67 -22.16 1.13
N LYS A 377 -14.88 -22.29 1.70
CA LYS A 377 -15.89 -23.20 1.14
C LYS A 377 -16.48 -22.65 -0.15
N TRP A 378 -16.77 -21.35 -0.20
CA TRP A 378 -17.21 -20.69 -1.41
C TRP A 378 -16.20 -20.87 -2.55
N LEU A 379 -14.91 -20.61 -2.28
CA LEU A 379 -13.84 -20.76 -3.27
C LEU A 379 -13.76 -22.19 -3.81
N GLU A 380 -13.82 -23.18 -2.93
CA GLU A 380 -13.83 -24.61 -3.32
C GLU A 380 -15.01 -24.97 -4.21
N VAL A 381 -16.21 -24.47 -3.91
CA VAL A 381 -17.40 -24.72 -4.75
C VAL A 381 -17.25 -24.01 -6.09
N HIS A 382 -16.82 -22.75 -6.08
CA HIS A 382 -16.68 -21.92 -7.27
C HIS A 382 -15.75 -22.55 -8.31
N VAL A 383 -14.53 -22.92 -7.91
CA VAL A 383 -13.53 -23.53 -8.80
C VAL A 383 -13.90 -24.96 -9.24
N LYS A 384 -14.79 -25.65 -8.51
CA LYS A 384 -15.34 -26.95 -8.94
C LYS A 384 -16.42 -26.77 -10.00
N GLU A 385 -17.25 -25.76 -9.87
CA GLU A 385 -18.29 -25.42 -10.84
C GLU A 385 -17.72 -24.78 -12.11
N LYS A 386 -16.63 -24.01 -11.97
CA LYS A 386 -15.91 -23.33 -13.06
C LYS A 386 -14.41 -23.64 -12.99
N PRO A 387 -13.96 -24.80 -13.50
CA PRO A 387 -12.56 -25.21 -13.43
C PRO A 387 -11.59 -24.23 -14.10
N GLU A 388 -12.04 -23.50 -15.13
CA GLU A 388 -11.26 -22.45 -15.81
C GLU A 388 -10.84 -21.34 -14.83
N ASP A 389 -11.66 -21.05 -13.82
CA ASP A 389 -11.41 -19.97 -12.88
C ASP A 389 -10.25 -20.27 -11.91
N ARG A 390 -9.80 -21.53 -11.84
CA ARG A 390 -8.64 -21.95 -11.05
C ARG A 390 -7.35 -21.25 -11.49
N GLU A 391 -7.24 -20.83 -12.76
CA GLU A 391 -6.03 -20.16 -13.26
C GLU A 391 -5.77 -18.80 -12.58
N PHE A 392 -6.82 -18.12 -12.11
CA PHE A 392 -6.73 -16.83 -11.42
C PHE A 392 -6.31 -16.96 -9.96
N VAL A 393 -6.47 -18.14 -9.36
CA VAL A 393 -6.36 -18.34 -7.91
C VAL A 393 -4.95 -18.76 -7.52
N ARG A 394 -4.38 -18.12 -6.50
CA ARG A 394 -3.18 -18.59 -5.79
C ARG A 394 -3.52 -18.74 -4.31
N LEU A 395 -3.77 -19.98 -3.88
CA LEU A 395 -4.02 -20.32 -2.49
C LEU A 395 -2.69 -20.61 -1.80
N ASN A 396 -2.40 -19.88 -0.71
CA ASN A 396 -1.22 -20.08 0.11
C ASN A 396 -1.70 -20.40 1.54
N LYS A 397 -1.26 -21.54 2.06
CA LYS A 397 -1.52 -21.95 3.44
C LYS A 397 -0.65 -21.17 4.41
N PHE A 398 -1.20 -20.90 5.59
CA PHE A 398 -0.50 -20.31 6.73
C PHE A 398 -0.69 -21.15 8.01
N PRO A 399 0.35 -21.40 8.83
CA PRO A 399 1.76 -21.05 8.62
C PRO A 399 2.31 -21.58 7.29
N PRO A 400 3.14 -20.80 6.59
CA PRO A 400 3.62 -21.18 5.27
C PRO A 400 4.67 -22.28 5.36
N ASP A 401 4.70 -23.13 4.35
CA ASP A 401 5.78 -24.09 4.13
C ASP A 401 6.97 -23.39 3.43
N ALA A 402 8.16 -23.98 3.51
CA ALA A 402 9.37 -23.40 2.90
C ALA A 402 9.26 -23.29 1.37
N GLU A 403 8.58 -24.25 0.75
CA GLU A 403 8.27 -24.28 -0.69
C GLU A 403 6.75 -24.11 -0.89
N TRP A 404 6.38 -23.48 -2.01
CA TRP A 404 4.97 -23.32 -2.37
C TRP A 404 4.38 -24.61 -2.92
N ASN A 405 3.15 -24.95 -2.50
CA ASN A 405 2.41 -26.11 -2.98
C ASN A 405 1.31 -25.66 -3.97
N ASP A 406 1.40 -26.12 -5.21
CA ASP A 406 0.47 -25.79 -6.30
C ASP A 406 -0.79 -26.69 -6.32
N ASP A 407 -0.83 -27.76 -5.53
CA ASP A 407 -2.02 -28.59 -5.32
C ASP A 407 -3.02 -27.87 -4.40
N MET A 408 -3.81 -26.99 -5.02
CA MET A 408 -4.86 -26.23 -4.34
C MET A 408 -5.85 -27.10 -3.56
N ASP A 409 -6.15 -28.33 -4.01
CA ASP A 409 -7.11 -29.20 -3.33
C ASP A 409 -6.52 -29.75 -2.03
N ALA A 410 -5.25 -30.17 -2.06
CA ALA A 410 -4.51 -30.58 -0.87
C ALA A 410 -4.35 -29.42 0.12
N VAL A 411 -3.92 -28.25 -0.36
CA VAL A 411 -3.75 -27.02 0.45
C VAL A 411 -5.08 -26.63 1.10
N MET A 412 -6.18 -26.64 0.34
CA MET A 412 -7.52 -26.32 0.83
C MET A 412 -7.97 -27.29 1.95
N ALA A 413 -7.72 -28.58 1.78
CA ALA A 413 -8.07 -29.59 2.78
C ALA A 413 -7.29 -29.39 4.08
N GLU A 414 -5.99 -29.14 3.99
CA GLU A 414 -5.13 -28.92 5.15
C GLU A 414 -5.51 -27.66 5.92
N VAL A 415 -5.72 -26.54 5.22
CA VAL A 415 -6.13 -25.28 5.85
C VAL A 415 -7.48 -25.44 6.56
N LYS A 416 -8.46 -26.09 5.92
CA LYS A 416 -9.77 -26.36 6.53
C LYS A 416 -9.63 -27.22 7.77
N GLN A 417 -8.84 -28.29 7.71
CA GLN A 417 -8.58 -29.14 8.88
C GLN A 417 -7.97 -28.34 10.03
N SER A 418 -6.99 -27.47 9.76
CA SER A 418 -6.37 -26.62 10.77
C SER A 418 -7.36 -25.66 11.42
N LEU A 419 -8.29 -25.09 10.64
CA LEU A 419 -9.27 -24.11 11.12
C LEU A 419 -10.45 -24.77 11.86
N THR A 420 -10.83 -26.01 11.50
CA THR A 420 -11.92 -26.73 12.17
C THR A 420 -11.48 -27.51 13.41
N LYS A 421 -10.17 -27.74 13.59
CA LYS A 421 -9.64 -28.54 14.70
C LYS A 421 -10.21 -28.16 16.08
N PRO A 422 -10.27 -26.87 16.49
CA PRO A 422 -10.84 -26.51 17.79
C PRO A 422 -12.31 -26.93 17.96
N PHE A 423 -13.10 -26.85 16.87
CA PHE A 423 -14.50 -27.29 16.88
C PHE A 423 -14.60 -28.82 16.97
N SER A 424 -13.78 -29.54 16.20
CA SER A 424 -13.70 -31.00 16.27
C SER A 424 -13.30 -31.48 17.68
N ASP A 425 -12.34 -30.81 18.31
CA ASP A 425 -11.90 -31.13 19.68
C ASP A 425 -13.02 -30.90 20.70
N LEU A 426 -13.82 -29.84 20.56
CA LEU A 426 -15.00 -29.60 21.39
C LEU A 426 -16.06 -30.69 21.21
N TYR A 427 -16.30 -31.10 19.96
CA TYR A 427 -17.25 -32.17 19.66
C TYR A 427 -16.82 -33.49 20.32
N ILE A 428 -15.54 -33.85 20.22
CA ILE A 428 -14.97 -35.06 20.83
C ILE A 428 -15.05 -34.99 22.36
N LYS A 429 -14.75 -33.84 22.98
CA LYS A 429 -14.85 -33.68 24.44
C LYS A 429 -16.27 -33.75 24.97
N GLY A 430 -17.28 -33.54 24.11
CA GLY A 430 -18.69 -33.61 24.46
C GLY A 430 -19.32 -35.00 24.32
N LEU A 431 -18.58 -35.96 23.73
CA LEU A 431 -18.93 -37.39 23.69
C LEU A 431 -18.44 -38.09 24.96
#